data_AF-A0A3G8GHH4-F1
#
_entry.id   AF-A0A3G8GHH4-F1
#
_cell.length_a   1.000
_cell.length_b   1.000
_cell.length_c   1.000
_cell.angle_alpha   90.00
_cell.angle_beta   90.00
_cell.angle_gamma   90.00
#
_symmetry.space_group_name_H-M   'P 1'
#
loop_
_entity.id
_entity.type
_entity.pdbx_description
1 polymer ?
#
loop_
_entity_poly.entity_id
_entity_poly.type
_entity_poly.pdbx_seq_one_letter_code
_entity_poly.pdbx_strand_id
1 'polypeptide(L)'
;MAVEYAPKGLIGLLTPQANTTVEPEYFILLPAGYAHINARLMSDKSTIEARLVDYVDRLDTACDQFANAPIKAVAVGCTGASYLVGREREEQVLAGIERERGVPAFTAATAVVASLKQLGARRIALASPYPAELTAASKAYWESQGFTVSRVASAAMDHTQFHPIYSMKADAAGALLDDLARDDTDAILMLGTGMPTLAPLLAANARSRVPVLSCMLCLAWMGVSAVDGRPAPLEPWLRGDHWRERLARQQP
;
A
#
# COMPACT_ATOMS: atom_id res chain seq x y z
N MET A 1 -3.83 -13.79 21.63
CA MET A 1 -3.30 -13.13 22.84
C MET A 1 -2.75 -11.77 22.44
N ALA A 2 -2.88 -10.76 23.30
CA ALA A 2 -2.22 -9.48 23.13
C ALA A 2 -0.75 -9.61 23.60
N VAL A 3 0.18 -8.91 22.96
CA VAL A 3 1.59 -8.87 23.38
C VAL A 3 1.90 -7.49 23.97
N GLU A 4 2.90 -7.40 24.85
CA GLU A 4 3.19 -6.20 25.65
C GLU A 4 3.33 -4.91 24.81
N TYR A 5 4.01 -4.99 23.67
CA TYR A 5 4.23 -3.85 22.77
C TYR A 5 3.18 -3.72 21.66
N ALA A 6 2.17 -4.61 21.63
CA ALA A 6 1.05 -4.55 20.70
C ALA A 6 -0.26 -4.99 21.39
N PRO A 7 -0.68 -4.29 22.47
CA PRO A 7 -1.81 -4.70 23.29
C PRO A 7 -3.16 -4.72 22.54
N LYS A 8 -3.28 -3.96 21.45
CA LYS A 8 -4.47 -3.94 20.58
C LYS A 8 -4.38 -4.97 19.46
N GLY A 9 -3.19 -5.23 18.93
CA GLY A 9 -2.98 -6.31 17.98
C GLY A 9 -1.64 -6.24 17.25
N LEU A 10 -1.14 -7.42 16.90
CA LEU A 10 0.08 -7.61 16.11
C LEU A 10 -0.30 -7.98 14.67
N ILE A 11 0.30 -7.34 13.68
CA ILE A 11 0.02 -7.60 12.26
C ILE A 11 1.22 -8.28 11.62
N GLY A 12 1.00 -9.33 10.83
CA GLY A 12 2.03 -9.92 9.99
C GLY A 12 2.18 -9.13 8.70
N LEU A 13 3.33 -8.50 8.47
CA LEU A 13 3.63 -7.70 7.29
C LEU A 13 4.52 -8.48 6.33
N LEU A 14 4.06 -8.68 5.09
CA LEU A 14 4.84 -9.32 4.03
C LEU A 14 5.41 -8.26 3.08
N THR A 15 6.74 -8.18 3.04
CA THR A 15 7.47 -7.13 2.32
C THR A 15 8.27 -7.71 1.16
N PRO A 16 8.23 -7.13 -0.07
CA PRO A 16 9.10 -7.57 -1.17
C PRO A 16 10.59 -7.57 -0.80
N GLN A 17 11.35 -8.54 -1.33
CA GLN A 17 12.73 -8.86 -0.90
C GLN A 17 13.71 -7.69 -0.78
N ALA A 18 13.60 -6.68 -1.63
CA ALA A 18 14.50 -5.52 -1.67
C ALA A 18 13.82 -4.20 -1.28
N ASN A 19 12.57 -4.25 -0.82
CA ASN A 19 11.83 -3.05 -0.47
C ASN A 19 12.27 -2.55 0.91
N THR A 20 12.70 -1.28 0.97
CA THR A 20 13.20 -0.61 2.17
C THR A 20 12.21 0.41 2.76
N THR A 21 11.05 0.58 2.13
CA THR A 21 10.07 1.64 2.46
C THR A 21 8.85 1.09 3.19
N VAL A 22 8.41 -0.12 2.87
CA VAL A 22 7.23 -0.76 3.47
C VAL A 22 7.34 -0.78 5.00
N GLU A 23 8.43 -1.29 5.55
CA GLU A 23 8.59 -1.44 7.00
C GLU A 23 8.64 -0.08 7.73
N PRO A 24 9.46 0.90 7.31
CA PRO A 24 9.45 2.23 7.95
C PRO A 24 8.11 2.96 7.85
N GLU A 25 7.45 2.97 6.68
CA GLU A 25 6.17 3.67 6.55
C GLU A 25 5.08 2.99 7.36
N TYR A 26 5.02 1.66 7.34
CA TYR A 26 4.06 0.92 8.16
C TYR A 26 4.29 1.19 9.65
N PHE A 27 5.54 1.20 10.10
CA PHE A 27 5.90 1.59 11.47
C PHE A 27 5.45 3.01 11.79
N ILE A 28 5.66 3.97 10.89
CA ILE A 28 5.26 5.37 11.10
C ILE A 28 3.75 5.51 11.22
N LEU A 29 3.01 4.80 10.36
CA LEU A 29 1.55 4.90 10.24
C LEU A 29 0.77 4.20 11.37
N LEU A 30 1.33 3.19 12.02
CA LEU A 30 0.58 2.44 13.04
C LEU A 30 0.29 3.28 14.30
N PRO A 31 -0.97 3.31 14.78
CA PRO A 31 -1.31 3.99 16.03
C PRO A 31 -0.78 3.24 17.26
N ALA A 32 -0.74 3.92 18.40
CA ALA A 32 -0.30 3.32 19.66
C ALA A 32 -1.16 2.11 20.04
N GLY A 33 -0.49 1.04 20.47
CA GLY A 33 -1.08 -0.24 20.83
C GLY A 33 -1.11 -1.29 19.71
N TYR A 34 -0.78 -0.90 18.48
CA TYR A 34 -0.59 -1.82 17.35
C TYR A 34 0.88 -1.92 16.99
N ALA A 35 1.31 -3.08 16.51
CA ALA A 35 2.64 -3.27 15.97
C ALA A 35 2.59 -4.24 14.78
N HIS A 36 3.71 -4.39 14.09
CA HIS A 36 3.88 -5.43 13.08
C HIS A 36 5.13 -6.26 13.34
N ILE A 37 5.10 -7.51 12.88
CA ILE A 37 6.30 -8.30 12.62
C ILE A 37 6.40 -8.51 11.11
N ASN A 38 7.61 -8.62 10.59
CA ASN A 38 7.85 -8.61 9.16
C ASN A 38 8.40 -9.96 8.66
N ALA A 39 7.99 -10.32 7.45
CA ALA A 39 8.51 -11.45 6.69
C ALA A 39 8.76 -11.01 5.24
N ARG A 40 9.66 -11.70 4.53
CA ARG A 40 10.07 -11.30 3.17
C ARG A 40 9.43 -12.17 2.11
N LEU A 41 8.92 -11.53 1.06
CA LEU A 41 8.54 -12.17 -0.20
C LEU A 41 9.79 -12.30 -1.05
N MET A 42 10.35 -13.50 -1.09
CA MET A 42 11.60 -13.82 -1.77
C MET A 42 11.33 -14.57 -3.07
N SER A 43 11.99 -14.15 -4.14
CA SER A 43 11.91 -14.76 -5.45
C SER A 43 13.27 -14.70 -6.15
N ASP A 44 13.63 -15.78 -6.82
CA ASP A 44 14.85 -15.94 -7.61
C ASP A 44 14.65 -15.59 -9.11
N LYS A 45 13.43 -15.22 -9.50
CA LYS A 45 13.13 -14.84 -10.88
C LYS A 45 13.94 -13.60 -11.29
N SER A 46 14.36 -13.58 -12.55
CA SER A 46 15.26 -12.55 -13.09
C SER A 46 14.56 -11.21 -13.33
N THR A 47 13.30 -11.22 -13.79
CA THR A 47 12.53 -9.99 -14.08
C THR A 47 11.66 -9.56 -12.92
N ILE A 48 11.28 -8.28 -12.87
CA ILE A 48 10.41 -7.77 -11.80
C ILE A 48 9.01 -8.36 -11.90
N GLU A 49 8.47 -8.48 -13.11
CA GLU A 49 7.14 -9.02 -13.39
C GLU A 49 7.03 -10.48 -12.94
N ALA A 50 8.04 -11.30 -13.28
CA ALA A 50 8.08 -12.70 -12.88
C ALA A 50 8.20 -12.84 -11.35
N ARG A 51 9.00 -11.99 -10.69
CA ARG A 51 9.07 -11.96 -9.22
C ARG A 51 7.73 -11.57 -8.60
N LEU A 52 7.04 -10.57 -9.15
CA LEU A 52 5.75 -10.10 -8.65
C LEU A 52 4.67 -11.19 -8.72
N VAL A 53 4.62 -11.97 -9.80
CA VAL A 53 3.72 -13.12 -9.91
C VAL A 53 4.13 -14.22 -8.93
N ASP A 54 5.42 -14.56 -8.86
CA ASP A 54 5.95 -15.59 -7.94
C ASP A 54 5.67 -15.26 -6.46
N TYR A 55 5.68 -13.98 -6.08
CA TYR A 55 5.29 -13.56 -4.74
C TYR A 55 3.85 -13.94 -4.38
N VAL A 56 2.92 -13.89 -5.34
CA VAL A 56 1.52 -14.29 -5.12
C VAL A 56 1.42 -15.80 -5.04
N ASP A 57 2.12 -16.51 -5.93
CA ASP A 57 2.14 -17.97 -5.99
C ASP A 57 2.65 -18.59 -4.67
N ARG A 58 3.56 -17.88 -3.99
CA ARG A 58 4.20 -18.31 -2.75
C ARG A 58 3.68 -17.61 -1.51
N LEU A 59 2.59 -16.85 -1.63
CA LEU A 59 2.13 -15.95 -0.56
C LEU A 59 1.74 -16.70 0.72
N ASP A 60 1.07 -17.84 0.57
CA ASP A 60 0.72 -18.67 1.73
C ASP A 60 1.97 -19.23 2.43
N THR A 61 2.91 -19.83 1.68
CA THR A 61 4.19 -20.29 2.24
C THR A 61 4.99 -19.15 2.88
N ALA A 62 4.90 -17.93 2.36
CA ALA A 62 5.56 -16.79 2.97
C ALA A 62 5.00 -16.46 4.35
N CYS A 63 3.72 -16.77 4.63
CA CYS A 63 3.10 -16.62 5.94
C CYS A 63 3.69 -17.57 7.00
N ASP A 64 4.30 -18.69 6.59
CA ASP A 64 4.95 -19.63 7.53
C ASP A 64 6.10 -18.98 8.32
N GLN A 65 6.69 -17.90 7.78
CA GLN A 65 7.72 -17.11 8.46
C GLN A 65 7.21 -16.48 9.77
N PHE A 66 5.90 -16.28 9.94
CA PHE A 66 5.32 -15.77 11.18
C PHE A 66 5.17 -16.85 12.26
N ALA A 67 5.33 -18.13 11.90
CA ALA A 67 5.24 -19.28 12.80
C ALA A 67 3.99 -19.22 13.70
N ASN A 68 4.16 -19.31 15.03
CA ASN A 68 3.09 -19.24 16.01
C ASN A 68 2.89 -17.84 16.61
N ALA A 69 3.44 -16.78 16.00
CA ALA A 69 3.21 -15.43 16.45
C ALA A 69 1.69 -15.13 16.45
N PRO A 70 1.16 -14.46 17.48
CA PRO A 70 -0.28 -14.24 17.63
C PRO A 70 -0.77 -13.07 16.74
N ILE A 71 -0.44 -13.12 15.45
CA ILE A 71 -0.87 -12.14 14.47
C ILE A 71 -2.40 -12.12 14.37
N LYS A 72 -2.93 -10.95 14.06
CA LYS A 72 -4.36 -10.67 13.97
C LYS A 72 -4.82 -10.38 12.55
N ALA A 73 -3.89 -10.16 11.65
CA ALA A 73 -4.11 -9.97 10.22
C ALA A 73 -2.79 -10.22 9.45
N VAL A 74 -2.92 -10.50 8.17
CA VAL A 74 -1.81 -10.56 7.20
C VAL A 74 -1.94 -9.40 6.23
N ALA A 75 -0.92 -8.55 6.18
CA ALA A 75 -0.84 -7.38 5.32
C ALA A 75 0.27 -7.57 4.27
N VAL A 76 -0.06 -7.49 2.98
CA VAL A 76 0.91 -7.66 1.89
C VAL A 76 1.30 -6.31 1.28
N GLY A 77 2.54 -5.88 1.54
CA GLY A 77 3.11 -4.60 1.12
C GLY A 77 3.51 -4.52 -0.36
N CYS A 78 2.72 -5.10 -1.25
CA CYS A 78 3.00 -5.15 -2.69
C CYS A 78 1.72 -4.89 -3.49
N THR A 79 1.70 -3.84 -4.32
CA THR A 79 0.58 -3.56 -5.24
C THR A 79 0.83 -4.05 -6.66
N GLY A 80 2.09 -4.04 -7.12
CA GLY A 80 2.44 -4.47 -8.48
C GLY A 80 2.03 -5.91 -8.77
N ALA A 81 2.12 -6.77 -7.75
CA ALA A 81 1.68 -8.16 -7.80
C ALA A 81 0.19 -8.26 -8.18
N SER A 82 -0.67 -7.51 -7.50
CA SER A 82 -2.11 -7.44 -7.74
C SER A 82 -2.45 -7.06 -9.17
N TYR A 83 -1.73 -6.09 -9.74
CA TYR A 83 -1.99 -5.63 -11.11
C TYR A 83 -1.76 -6.73 -12.15
N LEU A 84 -0.73 -7.56 -11.93
CA LEU A 84 -0.35 -8.62 -12.86
C LEU A 84 -1.19 -9.88 -12.71
N VAL A 85 -1.54 -10.26 -11.47
CA VAL A 85 -2.37 -11.45 -11.23
C VAL A 85 -3.86 -11.21 -11.47
N GLY A 86 -4.29 -9.95 -11.36
CA GLY A 86 -5.67 -9.55 -11.52
C GLY A 86 -6.54 -9.83 -10.30
N ARG A 87 -7.71 -9.17 -10.27
CA ARG A 87 -8.66 -9.19 -9.16
C ARG A 87 -9.09 -10.59 -8.74
N GLU A 88 -9.53 -11.42 -9.68
CA GLU A 88 -10.10 -12.74 -9.37
C GLU A 88 -9.08 -13.66 -8.68
N ARG A 89 -7.85 -13.69 -9.21
CA ARG A 89 -6.76 -14.49 -8.64
C ARG A 89 -6.31 -13.96 -7.28
N GLU A 90 -6.23 -12.65 -7.13
CA GLU A 90 -5.92 -12.02 -5.84
C GLU A 90 -6.97 -12.39 -4.78
N GLU A 91 -8.26 -12.27 -5.09
CA GLU A 91 -9.35 -12.65 -4.18
C GLU A 91 -9.28 -14.13 -3.79
N GLN A 92 -9.01 -15.02 -4.75
CA GLN A 92 -8.87 -16.46 -4.48
C GLN A 92 -7.70 -16.79 -3.54
N VAL A 93 -6.54 -16.18 -3.77
CA VAL A 93 -5.33 -16.42 -2.96
C VAL A 93 -5.53 -15.88 -1.54
N LEU A 94 -6.06 -14.67 -1.40
CA LEU A 94 -6.35 -14.10 -0.07
C LEU A 94 -7.35 -14.94 0.71
N ALA A 95 -8.43 -15.39 0.07
CA ALA A 95 -9.42 -16.28 0.71
C ALA A 95 -8.83 -17.63 1.13
N GLY A 96 -7.81 -18.13 0.42
CA GLY A 96 -7.02 -19.29 0.83
C GLY A 96 -6.28 -19.05 2.14
N ILE A 97 -5.53 -17.95 2.21
CA ILE A 97 -4.76 -17.56 3.39
C ILE A 97 -5.69 -17.33 4.59
N GLU A 98 -6.81 -16.65 4.41
CA GLU A 98 -7.77 -16.42 5.51
C GLU A 98 -8.30 -17.74 6.08
N ARG A 99 -8.59 -18.72 5.22
CA ARG A 99 -9.07 -20.05 5.63
C ARG A 99 -8.02 -20.83 6.41
N GLU A 100 -6.77 -20.77 5.97
CA GLU A 100 -5.67 -21.55 6.54
C GLU A 100 -5.11 -20.93 7.83
N ARG A 101 -5.05 -19.60 7.89
CA ARG A 101 -4.46 -18.85 9.00
C ARG A 101 -5.50 -18.36 10.02
N GLY A 102 -6.78 -18.36 9.66
CA GLY A 102 -7.87 -17.95 10.55
C GLY A 102 -7.87 -16.46 10.91
N VAL A 103 -7.20 -15.63 10.10
CA VAL A 103 -7.11 -14.17 10.28
C VAL A 103 -7.32 -13.48 8.93
N PRO A 104 -7.85 -12.23 8.90
CA PRO A 104 -8.00 -11.48 7.65
C PRO A 104 -6.69 -11.32 6.90
N ALA A 105 -6.73 -11.41 5.57
CA ALA A 105 -5.58 -11.24 4.70
C ALA A 105 -5.89 -10.26 3.58
N PHE A 106 -5.00 -9.29 3.36
CA PHE A 106 -5.21 -8.26 2.35
C PHE A 106 -3.90 -7.76 1.76
N THR A 107 -3.99 -7.25 0.53
CA THR A 107 -2.87 -6.60 -0.15
C THR A 107 -2.99 -5.09 -0.02
N ALA A 108 -1.91 -4.39 -0.35
CA ALA A 108 -1.95 -2.94 -0.48
C ALA A 108 -2.96 -2.49 -1.55
N ALA A 109 -3.23 -3.31 -2.57
CA ALA A 109 -4.22 -3.00 -3.59
C ALA A 109 -5.66 -3.13 -3.06
N THR A 110 -5.99 -4.23 -2.38
CA THR A 110 -7.33 -4.39 -1.77
C THR A 110 -7.58 -3.37 -0.65
N ALA A 111 -6.53 -2.96 0.07
CA ALA A 111 -6.61 -1.87 1.04
C ALA A 111 -6.93 -0.52 0.41
N VAL A 112 -6.35 -0.22 -0.76
CA VAL A 112 -6.71 0.98 -1.52
C VAL A 112 -8.16 0.91 -2.00
N VAL A 113 -8.61 -0.25 -2.51
CA VAL A 113 -10.02 -0.45 -2.93
C VAL A 113 -10.97 -0.17 -1.77
N ALA A 114 -10.68 -0.71 -0.57
CA ALA A 114 -11.50 -0.49 0.62
C ALA A 114 -11.51 0.99 1.06
N SER A 115 -10.37 1.66 1.00
CA SER A 115 -10.24 3.09 1.34
C SER A 115 -11.04 3.98 0.37
N LEU A 116 -10.92 3.74 -0.93
CA LEU A 116 -11.68 4.47 -1.95
C LEU A 116 -13.19 4.26 -1.79
N LYS A 117 -13.63 3.03 -1.48
CA LYS A 117 -15.03 2.72 -1.21
C LYS A 117 -15.55 3.45 0.02
N GLN A 118 -14.76 3.54 1.10
CA GLN A 118 -15.15 4.30 2.29
C GLN A 118 -15.33 5.78 1.99
N LEU A 119 -14.48 6.35 1.13
CA LEU A 119 -14.57 7.74 0.67
C LEU A 119 -15.71 7.98 -0.34
N GLY A 120 -16.36 6.92 -0.83
CA GLY A 120 -17.36 7.02 -1.90
C GLY A 120 -16.78 7.40 -3.28
N ALA A 121 -15.46 7.31 -3.45
CA ALA A 121 -14.78 7.67 -4.68
C ALA A 121 -15.09 6.68 -5.81
N ARG A 122 -15.33 7.19 -7.02
CA ARG A 122 -15.57 6.39 -8.23
C ARG A 122 -14.60 6.72 -9.34
N ARG A 123 -14.27 7.99 -9.52
CA ARG A 123 -13.33 8.50 -10.50
C ARG A 123 -12.02 8.81 -9.80
N ILE A 124 -10.92 8.20 -10.26
CA ILE A 124 -9.61 8.31 -9.60
C ILE A 124 -8.53 8.75 -10.58
N ALA A 125 -7.57 9.50 -10.06
CA ALA A 125 -6.35 9.88 -10.78
C ALA A 125 -5.16 9.11 -10.19
N LEU A 126 -4.23 8.69 -11.04
CA LEU A 126 -3.08 7.88 -10.65
C LEU A 126 -1.78 8.66 -10.81
N ALA A 127 -1.02 8.76 -9.73
CA ALA A 127 0.39 9.15 -9.74
C ALA A 127 1.25 7.88 -9.82
N SER A 128 1.74 7.55 -11.01
CA SER A 128 2.45 6.29 -11.28
C SER A 128 3.97 6.52 -11.35
N PRO A 129 4.76 5.77 -10.56
CA PRO A 129 6.21 5.74 -10.71
C PRO A 129 6.68 4.67 -11.71
N TYR A 130 5.77 3.99 -12.41
CA TYR A 130 6.09 2.78 -13.16
C TYR A 130 6.37 3.01 -14.64
N PRO A 131 7.06 2.07 -15.31
CA PRO A 131 7.06 1.98 -16.77
C PRO A 131 5.64 1.88 -17.35
N ALA A 132 5.51 2.15 -18.66
CA ALA A 132 4.22 2.20 -19.35
C ALA A 132 3.43 0.89 -19.22
N GLU A 133 4.09 -0.27 -19.33
CA GLU A 133 3.44 -1.59 -19.27
C GLU A 133 2.80 -1.85 -17.91
N LEU A 134 3.55 -1.66 -16.81
CA LEU A 134 3.03 -1.84 -15.46
C LEU A 134 1.99 -0.75 -15.11
N THR A 135 2.13 0.45 -15.66
CA THR A 135 1.11 1.50 -15.54
C THR A 135 -0.20 1.07 -16.21
N ALA A 136 -0.15 0.48 -17.41
CA ALA A 136 -1.32 -0.03 -18.10
C ALA A 136 -1.99 -1.18 -17.34
N ALA A 137 -1.21 -2.11 -16.80
CA ALA A 137 -1.72 -3.18 -15.93
C ALA A 137 -2.40 -2.62 -14.68
N SER A 138 -1.80 -1.60 -14.05
CA SER A 138 -2.39 -0.94 -12.87
C SER A 138 -3.74 -0.30 -13.20
N LYS A 139 -3.86 0.38 -14.35
CA LYS A 139 -5.11 0.99 -14.81
C LYS A 139 -6.20 -0.08 -14.97
N ALA A 140 -5.89 -1.17 -15.69
CA ALA A 140 -6.83 -2.27 -15.91
C ALA A 140 -7.30 -2.90 -14.59
N TYR A 141 -6.40 -3.06 -13.62
CA TYR A 141 -6.76 -3.56 -12.30
C TYR A 141 -7.77 -2.65 -11.59
N TRP A 142 -7.54 -1.34 -11.53
CA TRP A 142 -8.47 -0.41 -10.88
C TRP A 142 -9.83 -0.35 -11.58
N GLU A 143 -9.85 -0.42 -12.92
CA GLU A 143 -11.08 -0.50 -13.70
C GLU A 143 -11.85 -1.80 -13.41
N SER A 144 -11.16 -2.94 -13.26
CA SER A 144 -11.78 -4.21 -12.84
C SER A 144 -12.37 -4.19 -11.42
N GLN A 145 -11.92 -3.26 -10.58
CA GLN A 145 -12.45 -3.01 -9.24
C GLN A 145 -13.66 -2.05 -9.24
N GLY A 146 -14.05 -1.54 -10.42
CA GLY A 146 -15.21 -0.67 -10.60
C GLY A 146 -14.92 0.83 -10.54
N PHE A 147 -13.64 1.24 -10.56
CA PHE A 147 -13.25 2.64 -10.62
C PHE A 147 -13.07 3.13 -12.06
N THR A 148 -13.28 4.42 -12.29
CA THR A 148 -12.92 5.08 -13.56
C THR A 148 -11.58 5.78 -13.38
N VAL A 149 -10.55 5.34 -14.11
CA VAL A 149 -9.25 6.02 -14.11
C VAL A 149 -9.31 7.21 -15.07
N SER A 150 -9.43 8.41 -14.51
CA SER A 150 -9.63 9.66 -15.27
C SER A 150 -8.35 10.17 -15.91
N ARG A 151 -7.24 10.05 -15.18
CA ARG A 151 -5.92 10.53 -15.59
C ARG A 151 -4.84 9.67 -14.95
N VAL A 152 -3.77 9.48 -15.69
CA VAL A 152 -2.53 8.91 -15.18
C VAL A 152 -1.42 9.91 -15.45
N ALA A 153 -0.72 10.31 -14.40
CA ALA A 153 0.46 11.11 -14.50
C ALA A 153 1.66 10.25 -14.08
N SER A 154 2.65 10.14 -14.97
CA SER A 154 3.85 9.34 -14.77
C SER A 154 5.05 10.25 -14.56
N ALA A 155 5.83 10.01 -13.52
CA ALA A 155 7.15 10.62 -13.40
C ALA A 155 8.13 9.88 -14.33
N ALA A 156 8.90 10.61 -15.13
CA ALA A 156 9.96 10.00 -15.94
C ALA A 156 11.00 9.39 -14.98
N MET A 157 11.20 8.07 -15.05
CA MET A 157 12.22 7.40 -14.25
C MET A 157 13.61 7.65 -14.84
N ASP A 158 14.56 8.04 -13.99
CA ASP A 158 15.98 8.02 -14.34
C ASP A 158 16.49 6.58 -14.27
N HIS A 159 16.74 5.97 -15.44
CA HIS A 159 17.19 4.59 -15.57
C HIS A 159 18.65 4.35 -15.17
N THR A 160 19.38 5.39 -14.74
CA THR A 160 20.81 5.28 -14.37
C THR A 160 21.06 4.88 -12.91
N GLN A 161 20.01 4.82 -12.06
CA GLN A 161 20.15 4.47 -10.64
C GLN A 161 19.75 3.02 -10.34
N PHE A 162 20.42 2.42 -9.35
CA PHE A 162 20.10 1.07 -8.85
C PHE A 162 18.67 1.09 -8.27
N HIS A 163 17.76 0.31 -8.86
CA HIS A 163 16.32 0.29 -8.56
C HIS A 163 15.62 1.68 -8.63
N PRO A 164 15.28 2.15 -9.85
CA PRO A 164 14.71 3.49 -10.09
C PRO A 164 13.45 3.84 -9.30
N ILE A 165 12.61 2.85 -8.94
CA ILE A 165 11.36 3.04 -8.18
C ILE A 165 11.63 3.58 -6.75
N TYR A 166 12.78 3.25 -6.15
CA TYR A 166 13.13 3.69 -4.78
C TYR A 166 13.81 5.06 -4.75
N SER A 167 14.07 5.67 -5.91
CA SER A 167 14.96 6.83 -6.05
C SER A 167 14.23 8.15 -6.31
N MET A 168 12.89 8.13 -6.40
CA MET A 168 12.11 9.35 -6.64
C MET A 168 12.07 10.22 -5.40
N LYS A 169 12.57 11.46 -5.53
CA LYS A 169 12.57 12.45 -4.44
C LYS A 169 11.16 12.99 -4.20
N ALA A 170 10.86 13.31 -2.94
CA ALA A 170 9.56 13.83 -2.48
C ALA A 170 9.05 15.04 -3.29
N ASP A 171 9.95 15.92 -3.75
CA ASP A 171 9.60 17.13 -4.52
C ASP A 171 8.98 16.80 -5.90
N ALA A 172 9.47 15.74 -6.56
CA ALA A 172 8.92 15.30 -7.86
C ALA A 172 7.50 14.74 -7.70
N ALA A 173 7.21 14.08 -6.58
CA ALA A 173 5.87 13.62 -6.25
C ALA A 173 4.92 14.80 -5.99
N GLY A 174 5.37 15.87 -5.33
CA GLY A 174 4.56 17.05 -5.06
C GLY A 174 4.03 17.75 -6.32
N ALA A 175 4.90 17.97 -7.32
CA ALA A 175 4.50 18.60 -8.58
C ALA A 175 3.48 17.75 -9.36
N LEU A 176 3.64 16.43 -9.34
CA LEU A 176 2.72 15.48 -9.97
C LEU A 176 1.34 15.54 -9.33
N LEU A 177 1.29 15.63 -8.01
CA LEU A 177 0.04 15.71 -7.25
C LEU A 177 -0.70 17.04 -7.47
N ASP A 178 0.03 18.17 -7.50
CA ASP A 178 -0.55 19.49 -7.75
C ASP A 178 -1.17 19.60 -9.16
N ASP A 179 -0.62 18.86 -10.12
CA ASP A 179 -1.17 18.76 -11.48
C ASP A 179 -2.43 17.89 -11.54
N LEU A 180 -2.41 16.71 -10.89
CA LEU A 180 -3.58 15.83 -10.79
C LEU A 180 -4.75 16.45 -10.00
N ALA A 181 -4.47 17.31 -9.02
CA ALA A 181 -5.49 17.99 -8.21
C ALA A 181 -6.37 18.98 -8.99
N ARG A 182 -6.03 19.26 -10.25
CA ARG A 182 -6.84 20.11 -11.14
C ARG A 182 -7.85 19.32 -11.97
N ASP A 183 -7.74 17.99 -11.98
CA ASP A 183 -8.62 17.13 -12.75
C ASP A 183 -9.96 16.91 -12.05
N ASP A 184 -11.00 16.66 -12.84
CA ASP A 184 -12.29 16.18 -12.35
C ASP A 184 -12.14 14.73 -11.88
N THR A 185 -11.86 14.55 -10.59
CA THR A 185 -11.58 13.26 -9.94
C THR A 185 -12.09 13.29 -8.50
N ASP A 186 -12.44 12.14 -7.94
CA ASP A 186 -12.90 12.02 -6.55
C ASP A 186 -11.74 11.79 -5.57
N ALA A 187 -10.63 11.21 -6.06
CA ALA A 187 -9.43 10.95 -5.27
C ALA A 187 -8.18 10.85 -6.16
N ILE A 188 -7.01 11.07 -5.56
CA ILE A 188 -5.70 10.88 -6.18
C ILE A 188 -4.97 9.74 -5.47
N LEU A 189 -4.39 8.82 -6.23
CA LEU A 189 -3.67 7.67 -5.69
C LEU A 189 -2.19 7.73 -6.07
N MET A 190 -1.33 7.82 -5.06
CA MET A 190 0.11 7.57 -5.18
C MET A 190 0.37 6.08 -5.24
N LEU A 191 0.78 5.58 -6.40
CA LEU A 191 0.99 4.16 -6.62
C LEU A 191 2.31 3.66 -6.05
N GLY A 192 2.27 2.44 -5.53
CA GLY A 192 3.42 1.67 -5.12
C GLY A 192 3.74 1.77 -3.65
N THR A 193 4.58 0.82 -3.22
CA THR A 193 4.99 0.63 -1.83
C THR A 193 6.50 0.83 -1.66
N GLY A 194 7.21 1.13 -2.75
CA GLY A 194 8.66 1.33 -2.76
C GLY A 194 9.09 2.78 -2.62
N MET A 195 8.36 3.71 -3.22
CA MET A 195 8.66 5.14 -3.10
C MET A 195 8.18 5.67 -1.75
N PRO A 196 9.00 6.46 -1.01
CA PRO A 196 8.51 7.18 0.16
C PRO A 196 7.36 8.14 -0.19
N THR A 197 6.24 8.01 0.51
CA THR A 197 4.99 8.72 0.23
C THR A 197 4.53 9.64 1.35
N LEU A 198 4.92 9.41 2.61
CA LEU A 198 4.23 10.05 3.76
C LEU A 198 4.34 11.58 3.82
N ALA A 199 5.51 12.16 3.52
CA ALA A 199 5.67 13.61 3.54
C ALA A 199 4.93 14.31 2.38
N PRO A 200 5.07 13.87 1.11
CA PRO A 200 4.24 14.36 0.02
C PRO A 200 2.74 14.19 0.30
N LEU A 201 2.33 13.08 0.91
CA LEU A 201 0.95 12.78 1.25
C LEU A 201 0.35 13.80 2.22
N LEU A 202 1.08 14.17 3.29
CA LEU A 202 0.65 15.23 4.22
C LEU A 202 0.54 16.58 3.53
N ALA A 203 1.57 16.97 2.78
CA ALA A 203 1.60 18.25 2.08
C ALA A 203 0.46 18.36 1.06
N ALA A 204 0.19 17.27 0.33
CA ALA A 204 -0.88 17.22 -0.66
C ALA A 204 -2.27 17.27 -0.01
N ASN A 205 -2.54 16.48 1.04
CA ASN A 205 -3.84 16.50 1.72
C ASN A 205 -4.12 17.84 2.44
N ALA A 206 -3.10 18.61 2.80
CA ALA A 206 -3.28 19.95 3.36
C ALA A 206 -3.75 21.00 2.33
N ARG A 207 -3.57 20.73 1.02
CA ARG A 207 -3.81 21.70 -0.07
C ARG A 207 -4.83 21.23 -1.09
N SER A 208 -4.93 19.92 -1.30
CA SER A 208 -5.80 19.30 -2.29
C SER A 208 -7.27 19.43 -1.88
N ARG A 209 -8.14 19.56 -2.88
CA ARG A 209 -9.60 19.55 -2.69
C ARG A 209 -10.18 18.15 -2.55
N VAL A 210 -9.43 17.16 -3.04
CA VAL A 210 -9.78 15.74 -3.06
C VAL A 210 -8.78 14.95 -2.22
N PRO A 211 -9.20 13.87 -1.55
CA PRO A 211 -8.30 13.05 -0.77
C PRO A 211 -7.17 12.49 -1.64
N VAL A 212 -5.94 12.60 -1.13
CA VAL A 212 -4.75 11.98 -1.71
C VAL A 212 -4.39 10.77 -0.87
N LEU A 213 -4.23 9.61 -1.51
CA LEU A 213 -4.00 8.32 -0.87
C LEU A 213 -2.62 7.80 -1.24
N SER A 214 -1.97 7.09 -0.32
CA SER A 214 -0.83 6.22 -0.64
C SER A 214 -1.15 4.77 -0.32
N CYS A 215 -0.55 3.85 -1.06
CA CYS A 215 -0.75 2.41 -0.84
C CYS A 215 -0.37 2.00 0.59
N MET A 216 0.67 2.61 1.17
CA MET A 216 1.10 2.33 2.54
C MET A 216 0.12 2.85 3.59
N LEU A 217 -0.43 4.06 3.42
CA LEU A 217 -1.47 4.59 4.32
C LEU A 217 -2.69 3.68 4.33
N CYS A 218 -3.18 3.31 3.15
CA CYS A 218 -4.34 2.42 3.01
C CYS A 218 -4.07 1.05 3.64
N LEU A 219 -2.89 0.47 3.44
CA LEU A 219 -2.51 -0.82 4.02
C LEU A 219 -2.48 -0.79 5.56
N ALA A 220 -1.93 0.28 6.15
CA ALA A 220 -1.90 0.43 7.60
C ALA A 220 -3.30 0.68 8.19
N TRP A 221 -4.11 1.50 7.52
CA TRP A 221 -5.50 1.74 7.89
C TRP A 221 -6.34 0.45 7.85
N MET A 222 -6.19 -0.36 6.80
CA MET A 222 -6.90 -1.63 6.66
C MET A 222 -6.44 -2.62 7.73
N GLY A 223 -5.15 -2.65 8.06
CA GLY A 223 -4.62 -3.48 9.15
C GLY A 223 -5.24 -3.17 10.50
N VAL A 224 -5.30 -1.89 10.89
CA VAL A 224 -5.98 -1.48 12.12
C VAL A 224 -7.47 -1.84 12.09
N SER A 225 -8.12 -1.57 10.95
CA SER A 225 -9.54 -1.87 10.78
C SER A 225 -9.86 -3.37 10.88
N ALA A 226 -8.98 -4.21 10.34
CA ALA A 226 -9.11 -5.67 10.40
C ALA A 226 -8.92 -6.19 11.82
N VAL A 227 -7.92 -5.68 12.56
CA VAL A 227 -7.69 -6.02 13.97
C VAL A 227 -8.89 -5.64 14.84
N ASP A 228 -9.47 -4.47 14.60
CA ASP A 228 -10.61 -3.96 15.37
C ASP A 228 -11.96 -4.57 14.94
N GLY A 229 -12.00 -5.31 13.82
CA GLY A 229 -13.22 -5.88 13.25
C GLY A 229 -14.19 -4.85 12.68
N ARG A 230 -13.74 -3.60 12.44
CA ARG A 230 -14.54 -2.52 11.88
C ARG A 230 -13.66 -1.46 11.19
N PRO A 231 -14.13 -0.81 10.11
CA PRO A 231 -13.38 0.23 9.44
C PRO A 231 -13.19 1.46 10.35
N ALA A 232 -11.95 1.89 10.53
CA ALA A 232 -11.63 3.18 11.13
C ALA A 232 -12.03 4.34 10.18
N PRO A 233 -12.35 5.55 10.64
CA PRO A 233 -12.53 6.70 9.74
C PRO A 233 -11.21 7.04 9.05
N LEU A 234 -11.25 7.39 7.75
CA LEU A 234 -10.03 7.66 6.96
C LEU A 234 -9.51 9.09 7.18
N GLU A 235 -10.39 10.04 7.48
CA GLU A 235 -10.04 11.47 7.56
C GLU A 235 -8.92 11.75 8.56
N PRO A 236 -8.89 11.17 9.78
CA PRO A 236 -7.77 11.33 10.71
C PRO A 236 -6.44 10.79 10.18
N TRP A 237 -6.50 9.72 9.38
CA TRP A 237 -5.30 9.14 8.76
C TRP A 237 -4.73 10.08 7.70
N LEU A 238 -5.58 10.64 6.85
CA LEU A 238 -5.19 11.59 5.80
C LEU A 238 -4.58 12.89 6.37
N ARG A 239 -5.09 13.36 7.52
CA ARG A 239 -4.56 14.55 8.22
C ARG A 239 -3.29 14.27 9.03
N GLY A 240 -2.92 13.01 9.20
CA GLY A 240 -1.74 12.64 9.96
C GLY A 240 -1.89 12.70 11.47
N ASP A 241 -3.12 12.66 11.99
CA ASP A 241 -3.42 13.03 13.39
C ASP A 241 -2.59 12.26 14.42
N HIS A 242 -2.33 10.96 14.19
CA HIS A 242 -1.57 10.11 15.11
C HIS A 242 -0.15 9.76 14.68
N TRP A 243 0.26 10.13 13.46
CA TRP A 243 1.52 9.65 12.87
C TRP A 243 2.45 10.75 12.37
N ARG A 244 1.97 11.97 12.09
CA ARG A 244 2.79 13.07 11.55
C ARG A 244 3.98 13.44 12.45
N GLU A 245 3.79 13.37 13.77
CA GLU A 245 4.88 13.61 14.73
C GLU A 245 5.96 12.53 14.67
N ARG A 246 5.56 11.27 14.43
CA ARG A 246 6.51 10.18 14.26
C ARG A 246 7.28 10.30 12.95
N LEU A 247 6.61 10.73 11.87
CA LEU A 247 7.29 11.06 10.62
C LEU A 247 8.33 12.16 10.83
N ALA A 248 7.98 13.25 11.51
CA ALA A 248 8.88 14.38 11.74
C ALA A 248 10.18 13.97 12.49
N ARG A 249 10.11 12.94 13.34
CA ARG A 249 11.29 12.40 14.06
C ARG A 249 12.20 11.51 13.20
N GLN A 250 11.74 11.10 12.01
CA GLN A 250 12.50 10.26 11.06
C GLN A 250 13.14 11.08 9.94
N GLN A 251 12.92 12.38 9.93
CA GLN A 251 13.50 13.33 8.97
C GLN A 251 14.64 14.11 9.65
N PRO A 252 15.69 14.48 8.88
CA PRO A 252 16.83 15.23 9.40
C PRO A 252 16.45 16.64 9.88
#